data_AF-A0A522B4Z7-F1
#
_entry.id   AF-A0A522B4Z7-F1
#
_cell.length_a   1.000
_cell.length_b   1.000
_cell.length_c   1.000
_cell.angle_alpha   90.00
_cell.angle_beta   90.00
_cell.angle_gamma   90.00
#
_symmetry.space_group_name_H-M   'P 1'
#
loop_
_entity.id
_entity.type
_entity.pdbx_description
1 polymer ?
#
loop_
_entity_poly.entity_id
_entity_poly.type
_entity_poly.pdbx_seq_one_letter_code
_entity_poly.pdbx_strand_id
1 'polypeptide(L)'
;MRRPLMRTVLLVLVAIVAWTLSPPPAFAKPFFSDGYLGLTQEELRAKLGPPNKVRTMTAALRIYIYYSFEEWEHVLREQLPDAVGEDVYLYVRDKTNVRYSFQYAVEKKPNSDTPALIVKLVEVEFLSPDPLTGSVEGPVAVPLAVPLVKLPTLVPEFRPSLADDAPAYRSNLFVILVQNEVSQEARRLIKDRHRDEYDWSLSYRLYTAEVLPSRLSLNDTMNRLEIAVDSMQLIKDHHKLTHEAMTNPYSARAASLPPSPEPPQKMIPKPRYAP
;
A
#
# COMPACT_ATOMS: atom_id res chain seq x y z
N MET A 1 53.34 -28.63 -32.62
CA MET A 1 52.63 -27.54 -31.90
C MET A 1 51.17 -27.46 -32.38
N ARG A 2 50.20 -28.13 -31.72
CA ARG A 2 48.75 -28.05 -32.06
C ARG A 2 47.86 -28.22 -30.81
N ARG A 3 48.19 -27.54 -29.70
CA ARG A 3 47.43 -27.61 -28.43
C ARG A 3 46.54 -26.38 -28.07
N PRO A 4 46.58 -25.20 -28.72
CA PRO A 4 45.80 -24.06 -28.23
C PRO A 4 44.31 -24.12 -28.64
N LEU A 5 44.00 -24.66 -29.83
CA LEU A 5 42.63 -24.60 -30.39
C LEU A 5 41.60 -25.39 -29.56
N MET A 6 41.99 -26.54 -29.02
CA MET A 6 41.11 -27.43 -28.27
C MET A 6 40.77 -26.89 -26.88
N ARG A 7 41.68 -26.10 -26.27
CA ARG A 7 41.43 -25.41 -24.99
C ARG A 7 40.44 -24.25 -25.15
N THR A 8 40.54 -23.51 -26.26
CA THR A 8 39.63 -22.39 -26.53
C THR A 8 38.22 -22.89 -26.80
N VAL A 9 38.07 -23.97 -27.58
CA VAL A 9 36.75 -24.57 -27.85
C VAL A 9 36.12 -25.11 -26.57
N LEU A 10 36.90 -25.75 -25.69
CA LEU A 10 36.39 -26.25 -24.41
C LEU A 10 35.96 -25.12 -23.47
N LEU A 11 36.72 -24.03 -23.39
CA LEU A 11 36.36 -22.86 -22.57
C LEU A 11 35.09 -22.17 -23.06
N VAL A 12 34.91 -22.07 -24.39
CA VAL A 12 33.69 -21.49 -24.98
C VAL A 12 32.48 -22.40 -24.71
N LEU A 13 32.62 -23.72 -24.82
CA LEU A 13 31.56 -24.67 -24.49
C LEU A 13 31.18 -24.62 -23.01
N VAL A 14 32.15 -24.53 -22.10
CA VAL A 14 31.88 -24.39 -20.65
C VAL A 14 31.19 -23.06 -20.34
N ALA A 15 31.58 -21.97 -20.98
CA ALA A 15 30.92 -20.66 -20.82
C ALA A 15 29.47 -20.67 -21.34
N ILE A 16 29.20 -21.32 -22.47
CA ILE A 16 27.84 -21.45 -23.02
C ILE A 16 26.97 -22.31 -22.10
N VAL A 17 27.49 -23.45 -21.62
CA VAL A 17 26.78 -24.32 -20.69
C VAL A 17 26.47 -23.59 -19.37
N ALA A 18 27.44 -22.84 -18.82
CA ALA A 18 27.24 -22.02 -17.62
C ALA A 18 26.21 -20.90 -17.80
N TRP A 19 26.09 -20.33 -19.01
CA TRP A 19 25.04 -19.36 -19.34
C TRP A 19 23.66 -20.01 -19.46
N THR A 20 23.55 -21.22 -20.01
CA THR A 20 22.26 -21.92 -20.14
C THR A 20 21.76 -22.57 -18.85
N LEU A 21 22.64 -22.81 -17.88
CA LEU A 21 22.31 -23.37 -16.56
C LEU A 21 22.08 -22.31 -15.48
N SER A 22 22.22 -21.02 -15.80
CA SER A 22 21.76 -19.97 -14.89
C SER A 22 20.24 -20.07 -14.79
N PRO A 23 19.67 -20.34 -13.59
CA PRO A 23 18.24 -20.23 -13.39
C PRO A 23 17.83 -18.82 -13.83
N PRO A 24 16.77 -18.66 -14.62
CA PRO A 24 16.23 -17.33 -14.83
C PRO A 24 15.98 -16.73 -13.44
N PRO A 25 16.35 -15.47 -13.18
CA PRO A 25 15.95 -14.82 -11.94
C PRO A 25 14.43 -14.95 -11.89
N ALA A 26 13.95 -15.76 -10.95
CA ALA A 26 12.53 -15.98 -10.75
C ALA A 26 11.99 -14.71 -10.10
N PHE A 27 11.75 -13.70 -10.92
CA PHE A 27 10.95 -12.56 -10.53
C PHE A 27 9.51 -13.05 -10.46
N ALA A 28 9.05 -13.40 -9.26
CA ALA A 28 7.63 -13.59 -9.03
C ALA A 28 6.92 -12.31 -9.45
N LYS A 29 5.76 -12.50 -10.09
CA LYS A 29 4.93 -11.40 -10.52
C LYS A 29 4.04 -10.96 -9.35
N PRO A 30 3.70 -9.67 -9.28
CA PRO A 30 2.70 -9.21 -8.33
C PRO A 30 1.38 -9.96 -8.56
N PHE A 31 0.62 -10.15 -7.49
CA PHE A 31 -0.66 -10.87 -7.54
C PHE A 31 -1.75 -10.09 -8.27
N PHE A 32 -1.63 -8.76 -8.31
CA PHE A 32 -2.59 -7.87 -8.94
C PHE A 32 -1.92 -6.82 -9.84
N SER A 33 -2.75 -6.09 -10.58
CA SER A 33 -2.36 -5.02 -11.50
C SER A 33 -1.82 -3.75 -10.83
N ASP A 34 -1.86 -3.64 -9.49
CA ASP A 34 -1.19 -2.55 -8.76
C ASP A 34 0.33 -2.60 -8.92
N GLY A 35 0.86 -3.80 -9.16
CA GLY A 35 2.26 -4.00 -9.47
C GLY A 35 3.15 -4.20 -8.24
N TYR A 36 2.62 -4.24 -7.01
CA TYR A 36 3.39 -4.39 -5.78
C TYR A 36 2.92 -5.54 -4.88
N LEU A 37 1.61 -5.69 -4.67
CA LEU A 37 1.09 -6.73 -3.79
C LEU A 37 1.56 -8.11 -4.26
N GLY A 38 2.09 -8.92 -3.33
CA GLY A 38 2.63 -10.25 -3.63
C GLY A 38 4.09 -10.30 -4.05
N LEU A 39 4.75 -9.17 -4.31
CA LEU A 39 6.20 -9.16 -4.51
C LEU A 39 6.94 -9.54 -3.23
N THR A 40 8.08 -10.22 -3.36
CA THR A 40 9.01 -10.33 -2.22
C THR A 40 9.72 -9.00 -1.98
N GLN A 41 10.30 -8.82 -0.80
CA GLN A 41 11.11 -7.63 -0.51
C GLN A 41 12.28 -7.48 -1.50
N GLU A 42 12.93 -8.58 -1.87
CA GLU A 42 14.02 -8.55 -2.85
C GLU A 42 13.53 -8.10 -4.23
N GLU A 43 12.36 -8.57 -4.66
CA GLU A 43 11.74 -8.18 -5.93
C GLU A 43 11.30 -6.72 -5.93
N LEU A 44 10.73 -6.26 -4.82
CA LEU A 44 10.37 -4.86 -4.63
C LEU A 44 11.60 -3.96 -4.75
N ARG A 45 12.69 -4.31 -4.05
CA ARG A 45 13.95 -3.56 -4.09
C ARG A 45 14.64 -3.65 -5.45
N ALA A 46 14.52 -4.77 -6.16
CA ALA A 46 14.98 -4.87 -7.53
C ALA A 46 14.18 -3.95 -8.48
N LYS A 47 12.87 -3.78 -8.21
CA LYS A 47 11.98 -2.92 -9.00
C LYS A 47 12.16 -1.42 -8.69
N LEU A 48 12.33 -1.05 -7.43
CA LEU A 48 12.33 0.36 -6.98
C LEU A 48 13.71 0.90 -6.58
N GLY A 49 14.72 0.03 -6.49
CA GLY A 49 16.01 0.34 -5.87
C GLY A 49 15.97 0.19 -4.33
N PRO A 50 17.10 0.50 -3.66
CA PRO A 50 17.14 0.50 -2.20
C PRO A 50 16.15 1.53 -1.63
N PRO A 51 15.50 1.23 -0.49
CA PRO A 51 14.57 2.16 0.12
C PRO A 51 15.30 3.39 0.66
N ASN A 52 14.60 4.53 0.74
CA ASN A 52 15.14 5.74 1.34
C ASN A 52 15.29 5.59 2.86
N LYS A 53 14.32 4.92 3.50
CA LYS A 53 14.31 4.65 4.94
C LYS A 53 13.70 3.27 5.20
N VAL A 54 13.91 2.77 6.41
CA VAL A 54 13.16 1.63 6.95
C VAL A 54 12.39 2.11 8.15
N ARG A 55 11.12 1.71 8.29
CA ARG A 55 10.34 2.02 9.48
C ARG A 55 9.92 0.77 10.22
N THR A 56 9.82 0.88 11.53
CA THR A 56 9.19 -0.15 12.37
C THR A 56 7.97 0.43 13.06
N MET A 57 6.98 -0.42 13.32
CA MET A 57 5.77 -0.03 14.02
C MET A 57 5.74 -0.62 15.43
N THR A 58 5.54 0.23 16.44
CA THR A 58 5.20 -0.26 17.78
C THR A 58 3.72 -0.62 17.82
N ALA A 59 3.42 -1.93 17.87
CA ALA A 59 2.09 -2.50 17.63
C ALA A 59 0.95 -1.92 18.50
N ALA A 60 1.25 -1.44 19.71
CA ALA A 60 0.24 -0.92 20.63
C ALA A 60 -0.29 0.49 20.26
N LEU A 61 0.51 1.31 19.57
CA LEU A 61 0.23 2.75 19.42
C LEU A 61 0.28 3.24 17.96
N ARG A 62 0.57 2.37 16.98
CA ARG A 62 0.84 2.76 15.57
C ARG A 62 1.85 3.92 15.48
N ILE A 63 2.84 3.93 16.37
CA ILE A 63 3.94 4.87 16.32
C ILE A 63 4.99 4.26 15.39
N TYR A 64 5.31 4.99 14.33
CA TYR A 64 6.36 4.63 13.39
C TYR A 64 7.67 5.27 13.80
N ILE A 65 8.72 4.47 13.87
CA ILE A 65 10.09 4.94 14.04
C ILE A 65 10.81 4.70 12.72
N TYR A 66 11.46 5.74 12.20
CA TYR A 66 12.15 5.71 10.91
C TYR A 66 13.66 5.70 11.13
N TYR A 67 14.33 4.78 10.44
CA TYR A 67 15.77 4.57 10.45
C TYR A 67 16.34 4.79 9.05
N SER A 68 17.64 5.08 8.99
CA SER A 68 18.34 5.01 7.71
C SER A 68 18.39 3.56 7.21
N PHE A 69 18.40 3.37 5.89
CA PHE A 69 18.50 2.02 5.32
C PHE A 69 19.81 1.31 5.70
N GLU A 70 20.92 2.06 5.72
CA GLU A 70 22.25 1.54 6.10
C GLU A 70 22.28 1.05 7.55
N GLU A 71 21.80 1.86 8.49
CA GLU A 71 21.73 1.49 9.91
C GLU A 71 20.83 0.28 10.13
N TRP A 72 19.70 0.19 9.40
CA TRP A 72 18.83 -0.97 9.48
C TRP A 72 19.52 -2.25 9.04
N GLU A 73 20.17 -2.25 7.87
CA GLU A 73 20.80 -3.44 7.29
C GLU A 73 22.02 -3.92 8.08
N HIS A 74 22.79 -3.01 8.66
CA HIS A 74 24.06 -3.33 9.31
C HIS A 74 24.01 -3.46 10.83
N VAL A 75 22.99 -2.89 11.49
CA VAL A 75 22.94 -2.83 12.96
C VAL A 75 21.58 -3.29 13.49
N LEU A 76 20.50 -2.61 13.10
CA LEU A 76 19.23 -2.73 13.82
C LEU A 76 18.48 -4.02 13.54
N ARG A 77 18.56 -4.58 12.33
CA ARG A 77 17.88 -5.83 11.99
C ARG A 77 18.28 -6.99 12.92
N GLU A 78 19.53 -7.03 13.36
CA GLU A 78 20.02 -8.05 14.29
C GLU A 78 19.63 -7.75 15.75
N GLN A 79 19.56 -6.47 16.13
CA GLN A 79 19.22 -6.02 17.48
C GLN A 79 17.71 -6.04 17.77
N LEU A 80 16.89 -5.99 16.72
CA LEU A 80 15.43 -5.98 16.79
C LEU A 80 14.85 -7.18 16.02
N PRO A 81 15.13 -8.44 16.45
CA PRO A 81 14.76 -9.63 15.68
C PRO A 81 13.25 -9.82 15.52
N ASP A 82 12.44 -9.25 16.41
CA ASP A 82 10.98 -9.28 16.33
C ASP A 82 10.39 -8.18 15.43
N ALA A 83 11.20 -7.19 15.04
CA ALA A 83 10.75 -6.07 14.23
C ALA A 83 10.86 -6.42 12.73
N VAL A 84 9.73 -6.30 12.03
CA VAL A 84 9.71 -6.36 10.57
C VAL A 84 9.90 -4.95 10.05
N GLY A 85 11.07 -4.68 9.47
CA GLY A 85 11.37 -3.39 8.83
C GLY A 85 10.54 -3.22 7.56
N GLU A 86 9.73 -2.16 7.52
CA GLU A 86 8.95 -1.76 6.35
C GLU A 86 9.79 -0.84 5.48
N ASP A 87 9.88 -1.13 4.19
CA ASP A 87 10.65 -0.32 3.25
C ASP A 87 9.88 0.97 2.92
N VAL A 88 10.56 2.11 2.98
CA VAL A 88 9.96 3.43 2.76
C VAL A 88 10.63 4.13 1.59
N TYR A 89 9.80 4.59 0.65
CA TYR A 89 10.21 5.32 -0.54
C TYR A 89 9.54 6.70 -0.58
N LEU A 90 10.32 7.72 -0.96
CA LEU A 90 9.87 9.11 -1.01
C LEU A 90 9.96 9.61 -2.45
N TYR A 91 8.85 10.13 -2.96
CA TYR A 91 8.75 10.72 -4.30
C TYR A 91 8.19 12.14 -4.24
N VAL A 92 8.55 12.95 -5.22
CA VAL A 92 7.91 14.25 -5.46
C VAL A 92 7.10 14.15 -6.75
N ARG A 93 5.79 14.34 -6.67
CA ARG A 93 4.85 14.25 -7.80
C ARG A 93 3.87 15.41 -7.75
N ASP A 94 3.75 16.17 -8.84
CA ASP A 94 2.96 17.42 -8.87
C ASP A 94 3.24 18.33 -7.65
N LYS A 95 4.52 18.52 -7.33
CA LYS A 95 5.01 19.29 -6.16
C LYS A 95 4.53 18.78 -4.79
N THR A 96 3.91 17.61 -4.75
CA THR A 96 3.48 16.93 -3.53
C THR A 96 4.48 15.86 -3.18
N ASN A 97 4.86 15.78 -1.90
CA ASN A 97 5.67 14.67 -1.43
C ASN A 97 4.76 13.47 -1.17
N VAL A 98 5.11 12.34 -1.76
CA VAL A 98 4.36 11.09 -1.68
C VAL A 98 5.26 10.04 -1.06
N ARG A 99 4.89 9.56 0.13
CA ARG A 99 5.62 8.52 0.86
C ARG A 99 4.92 7.20 0.67
N TYR A 100 5.62 6.23 0.10
CA TYR A 100 5.21 4.84 0.04
C TYR A 100 5.87 4.08 1.18
N SER A 101 5.10 3.25 1.87
CA SER A 101 5.60 2.34 2.90
C SER A 101 5.04 0.95 2.67
N PHE A 102 5.94 -0.02 2.55
CA PHE A 102 5.59 -1.39 2.18
C PHE A 102 5.57 -2.27 3.41
N GLN A 103 4.37 -2.75 3.78
CA GLN A 103 4.20 -3.68 4.88
C GLN A 103 4.31 -5.12 4.38
N TYR A 104 4.93 -5.96 5.20
CA TYR A 104 5.21 -7.35 4.85
C TYR A 104 4.34 -8.36 5.61
N ALA A 105 3.95 -9.42 4.91
CA ALA A 105 3.59 -10.71 5.49
C ALA A 105 4.87 -11.54 5.61
N VAL A 106 5.03 -12.20 6.77
CA VAL A 106 6.18 -13.06 7.05
C VAL A 106 5.79 -14.50 6.69
N GLU A 107 6.44 -15.06 5.69
CA GLU A 107 6.27 -16.46 5.28
C GLU A 107 7.49 -17.27 5.71
N LYS A 108 7.25 -18.26 6.58
CA LYS A 108 8.31 -19.19 7.00
C LYS A 108 8.60 -20.16 5.86
N LYS A 109 9.85 -20.21 5.43
CA LYS A 109 10.31 -21.19 4.43
C LYS A 109 10.71 -22.49 5.14
N PRO A 110 10.27 -23.66 4.65
CA PRO A 110 10.79 -24.94 5.14
C PRO A 110 12.32 -24.96 5.02
N ASN A 111 13.01 -25.33 6.10
CA ASN A 111 14.47 -25.46 6.16
C ASN A 111 15.26 -24.15 5.94
N SER A 112 14.69 -22.99 6.28
CA SER A 112 15.39 -21.71 6.27
C SER A 112 15.09 -20.93 7.55
N ASP A 113 16.14 -20.44 8.20
CA ASP A 113 16.02 -19.57 9.38
C ASP A 113 15.61 -18.15 9.00
N THR A 114 15.76 -17.77 7.73
CA THR A 114 15.32 -16.47 7.20
C THR A 114 13.94 -16.61 6.57
N PRO A 115 12.92 -15.89 7.07
CA PRO A 115 11.59 -15.88 6.45
C PRO A 115 11.59 -15.09 5.14
N ALA A 116 10.67 -15.41 4.23
CA ALA A 116 10.33 -14.51 3.12
C ALA A 116 9.45 -13.37 3.64
N LEU A 117 9.74 -12.16 3.17
CA LEU A 117 8.89 -11.00 3.35
C LEU A 117 8.15 -10.72 2.05
N ILE A 118 6.82 -10.77 2.09
CA ILE A 118 5.95 -10.58 0.92
C ILE A 118 5.11 -9.34 1.15
N VAL A 119 5.07 -8.42 0.18
CA VAL A 119 4.28 -7.20 0.25
C VAL A 119 2.81 -7.56 0.41
N LYS A 120 2.22 -7.19 1.55
CA LYS A 120 0.80 -7.42 1.87
C LYS A 120 -0.05 -6.16 1.80
N LEU A 121 0.57 -4.99 1.96
CA LEU A 121 -0.10 -3.70 1.98
C LEU A 121 0.91 -2.62 1.60
N VAL A 122 0.47 -1.70 0.74
CA VAL A 122 1.22 -0.50 0.39
C VAL A 122 0.48 0.68 0.98
N GLU A 123 1.09 1.35 1.96
CA GLU A 123 0.58 2.60 2.51
C GLU A 123 1.19 3.77 1.75
N VAL A 124 0.35 4.70 1.29
CA VAL A 124 0.74 5.89 0.56
C VAL A 124 0.22 7.12 1.29
N GLU A 125 1.13 7.95 1.76
CA GLU A 125 0.83 9.18 2.50
C GLU A 125 1.23 10.42 1.69
N PHE A 126 0.39 11.45 1.74
CA PHE A 126 0.67 12.75 1.12
C PHE A 126 1.19 13.68 2.19
N LEU A 127 2.38 14.26 1.97
CA LEU A 127 3.09 15.00 2.99
C LEU A 127 3.28 16.46 2.57
N SER A 128 2.95 17.36 3.49
CA SER A 128 3.43 18.74 3.45
C SER A 128 4.82 18.81 4.08
N PRO A 129 5.73 19.65 3.55
CA PRO A 129 6.96 19.98 4.27
C PRO A 129 6.66 20.53 5.66
N ASP A 130 7.51 20.22 6.62
CA ASP A 130 7.47 20.83 7.95
C ASP A 130 7.57 22.37 7.80
N PRO A 131 6.63 23.14 8.38
CA PRO A 131 6.59 24.59 8.21
C PRO A 131 7.76 25.32 8.87
N LEU A 132 8.45 24.71 9.84
CA LEU A 132 9.59 25.27 10.56
C LEU A 132 10.91 24.88 9.91
N THR A 133 11.05 23.62 9.49
CA THR A 133 12.33 23.09 8.99
C THR A 133 12.39 22.92 7.47
N GLY A 134 11.24 22.99 6.79
CA GLY A 134 11.11 22.66 5.37
C GLY A 134 11.33 21.18 5.05
N SER A 135 11.59 20.35 6.07
CA SER A 135 11.89 18.92 5.90
C SER A 135 10.61 18.10 5.74
N VAL A 136 10.66 17.10 4.88
CA VAL A 136 9.58 16.12 4.69
C VAL A 136 9.94 14.78 5.37
N GLU A 137 11.17 14.68 5.87
CA GLU A 137 11.78 13.43 6.32
C GLU A 137 11.63 13.16 7.82
N GLY A 138 11.04 14.11 8.56
CA GLY A 138 10.89 14.06 10.00
C GLY A 138 9.87 13.02 10.48
N PRO A 139 9.95 12.61 11.76
CA PRO A 139 9.03 11.65 12.38
C PRO A 139 7.57 12.13 12.43
N VAL A 140 7.36 13.45 12.25
CA VAL A 140 6.05 14.11 12.25
C VAL A 140 5.86 14.78 10.89
N ALA A 141 5.56 14.00 9.87
CA ALA A 141 5.13 14.58 8.61
C ALA A 141 3.68 15.08 8.77
N VAL A 142 3.42 16.33 8.38
CA VAL A 142 2.06 16.90 8.42
C VAL A 142 1.26 16.26 7.28
N PRO A 143 0.18 15.51 7.57
CA PRO A 143 -0.63 14.92 6.52
C PRO A 143 -1.23 16.02 5.65
N LEU A 144 -1.00 15.93 4.34
CA LEU A 144 -1.61 16.80 3.36
C LEU A 144 -2.94 16.20 2.90
N ALA A 145 -4.02 16.97 2.99
CA ALA A 145 -5.30 16.59 2.43
C ALA A 145 -5.29 16.84 0.92
N VAL A 146 -5.48 15.78 0.13
CA VAL A 146 -5.44 15.82 -1.33
C VAL A 146 -6.80 15.46 -1.92
N PRO A 147 -7.35 16.26 -2.86
CA PRO A 147 -8.59 15.92 -3.54
C PRO A 147 -8.55 14.56 -4.26
N LEU A 148 -9.63 13.80 -4.20
CA LEU A 148 -9.78 12.49 -4.86
C LEU A 148 -9.40 12.51 -6.35
N VAL A 149 -9.71 13.60 -7.06
CA VAL A 149 -9.37 13.78 -8.49
C VAL A 149 -7.86 13.73 -8.75
N LYS A 150 -7.03 14.11 -7.77
CA LYS A 150 -5.57 14.16 -7.92
C LYS A 150 -4.89 12.82 -7.62
N LEU A 151 -5.56 11.89 -6.95
CA LEU A 151 -4.94 10.64 -6.50
C LEU A 151 -4.36 9.80 -7.63
N PRO A 152 -5.03 9.58 -8.79
CA PRO A 152 -4.44 8.79 -9.88
C PRO A 152 -3.15 9.40 -10.45
N THR A 153 -3.02 10.73 -10.41
CA THR A 153 -1.81 11.43 -10.86
C THR A 153 -0.69 11.30 -9.84
N LEU A 154 -1.01 11.40 -8.55
CA LEU A 154 -0.02 11.27 -7.47
C LEU A 154 0.39 9.81 -7.22
N VAL A 155 -0.45 8.85 -7.54
CA VAL A 155 -0.27 7.41 -7.31
C VAL A 155 -0.66 6.65 -8.59
N PRO A 156 0.25 6.45 -9.56
CA PRO A 156 -0.07 5.80 -10.84
C PRO A 156 -0.59 4.35 -10.73
N GLU A 157 -0.34 3.71 -9.60
CA GLU A 157 -0.82 2.36 -9.26
C GLU A 157 -2.25 2.37 -8.71
N PHE A 158 -2.75 3.54 -8.31
CA PHE A 158 -4.15 3.76 -7.94
C PHE A 158 -4.99 3.96 -9.21
N ARG A 159 -5.65 2.88 -9.63
CA ARG A 159 -6.47 2.82 -10.84
C ARG A 159 -7.90 2.41 -10.44
N PRO A 160 -8.68 3.30 -9.82
CA PRO A 160 -10.02 2.97 -9.38
C PRO A 160 -10.89 2.62 -10.58
N SER A 161 -11.71 1.58 -10.46
CA SER A 161 -12.75 1.29 -11.44
C SER A 161 -13.65 2.50 -11.69
N LEU A 162 -13.96 2.75 -12.96
CA LEU A 162 -14.91 3.79 -13.39
C LEU A 162 -16.35 3.25 -13.55
N ALA A 163 -16.55 1.95 -13.31
CA ALA A 163 -17.85 1.32 -13.48
C ALA A 163 -18.84 1.78 -12.40
N ASP A 164 -20.10 1.95 -12.79
CA ASP A 164 -21.18 2.39 -11.90
C ASP A 164 -21.55 1.34 -10.84
N ASP A 165 -21.31 0.06 -11.14
CA ASP A 165 -21.55 -1.08 -10.27
C ASP A 165 -20.29 -1.51 -9.47
N ALA A 166 -19.17 -0.80 -9.63
CA ALA A 166 -17.95 -1.06 -8.88
C ALA A 166 -18.23 -0.90 -7.37
N PRO A 167 -17.91 -1.92 -6.54
CA PRO A 167 -18.23 -1.89 -5.12
C PRO A 167 -17.46 -0.81 -4.37
N ALA A 168 -18.19 0.07 -3.69
CA ALA A 168 -17.64 1.07 -2.80
C ALA A 168 -18.35 1.03 -1.44
N TYR A 169 -17.58 1.09 -0.36
CA TYR A 169 -18.08 1.08 1.01
C TYR A 169 -17.44 2.19 1.81
N ARG A 170 -18.24 2.92 2.58
CA ARG A 170 -17.77 4.01 3.44
C ARG A 170 -17.82 3.58 4.89
N SER A 171 -16.84 4.00 5.66
CA SER A 171 -16.93 4.16 7.10
C SER A 171 -16.87 5.66 7.45
N ASN A 172 -16.80 6.00 8.72
CA ASN A 172 -16.75 7.41 9.15
C ASN A 172 -15.46 8.12 8.69
N LEU A 173 -14.34 7.41 8.61
CA LEU A 173 -13.01 7.98 8.37
C LEU A 173 -12.27 7.39 7.17
N PHE A 174 -12.87 6.44 6.46
CA PHE A 174 -12.28 5.89 5.24
C PHE A 174 -13.32 5.32 4.28
N VAL A 175 -12.92 5.14 3.02
CA VAL A 175 -13.68 4.44 1.97
C VAL A 175 -12.86 3.27 1.44
N ILE A 176 -13.52 2.15 1.18
CA ILE A 176 -12.96 1.00 0.48
C ILE A 176 -13.54 0.97 -0.93
N LEU A 177 -12.66 0.99 -1.93
CA LEU A 177 -12.98 0.77 -3.34
C LEU A 177 -12.46 -0.62 -3.74
N VAL A 178 -13.36 -1.58 -3.92
CA VAL A 178 -12.98 -2.95 -4.29
C VAL A 178 -12.90 -3.06 -5.81
N GLN A 179 -11.78 -3.58 -6.31
CA GLN A 179 -11.59 -3.83 -7.74
C GLN A 179 -12.17 -5.19 -8.13
N ASN A 180 -12.40 -5.39 -9.43
CA ASN A 180 -12.92 -6.65 -9.95
C ASN A 180 -11.86 -7.76 -10.04
N GLU A 181 -10.58 -7.41 -9.98
CA GLU A 181 -9.46 -8.36 -10.06
C GLU A 181 -9.37 -9.19 -8.77
N VAL A 182 -9.43 -10.52 -8.89
CA VAL A 182 -9.37 -11.49 -7.78
C VAL A 182 -8.13 -12.37 -7.96
N SER A 183 -7.46 -12.72 -6.87
CA SER A 183 -6.36 -13.69 -6.87
C SER A 183 -6.53 -14.70 -5.73
N GLN A 184 -6.36 -15.99 -6.04
CA GLN A 184 -6.36 -17.04 -5.01
C GLN A 184 -5.05 -17.04 -4.22
N GLU A 185 -3.94 -16.67 -4.86
CA GLU A 185 -2.62 -16.54 -4.25
C GLU A 185 -2.60 -15.46 -3.18
N ALA A 186 -3.41 -14.40 -3.34
CA ALA A 186 -3.55 -13.33 -2.36
C ALA A 186 -4.01 -13.83 -0.97
N ARG A 187 -4.65 -15.01 -0.86
CA ARG A 187 -5.00 -15.64 0.42
C ARG A 187 -3.79 -15.84 1.34
N ARG A 188 -2.58 -15.96 0.78
CA ARG A 188 -1.33 -16.06 1.55
C ARG A 188 -1.02 -14.81 2.36
N LEU A 189 -1.52 -13.64 1.93
CA LEU A 189 -1.37 -12.36 2.61
C LEU A 189 -2.37 -12.19 3.77
N ILE A 190 -3.41 -13.02 3.81
CA ILE A 190 -4.56 -12.87 4.68
C ILE A 190 -4.39 -13.68 5.97
N LYS A 191 -4.55 -13.01 7.12
CA LYS A 191 -4.54 -13.59 8.46
C LYS A 191 -5.94 -13.77 9.06
N ASP A 192 -6.96 -13.83 8.21
CA ASP A 192 -8.36 -14.08 8.59
C ASP A 192 -8.63 -15.59 8.73
N ARG A 193 -9.46 -15.98 9.70
CA ARG A 193 -9.82 -17.39 9.95
C ARG A 193 -10.65 -18.01 8.82
N HIS A 194 -11.37 -17.19 8.07
CA HIS A 194 -12.23 -17.56 6.95
C HIS A 194 -11.57 -17.24 5.59
N ARG A 195 -10.24 -17.09 5.55
CA ARG A 195 -9.53 -16.71 4.31
C ARG A 195 -9.81 -17.62 3.12
N ASP A 196 -10.15 -18.87 3.35
CA ASP A 196 -10.40 -19.84 2.29
C ASP A 196 -11.87 -19.82 1.80
N GLU A 197 -12.76 -19.13 2.51
CA GLU A 197 -14.21 -19.04 2.22
C GLU A 197 -14.57 -17.90 1.26
N TYR A 198 -13.64 -16.97 1.05
CA TYR A 198 -13.92 -15.74 0.31
C TYR A 198 -13.01 -15.54 -0.90
N ASP A 199 -13.53 -14.79 -1.87
CA ASP A 199 -12.76 -14.26 -2.98
C ASP A 199 -12.09 -12.95 -2.57
N TRP A 200 -10.79 -12.88 -2.79
CA TRP A 200 -9.92 -11.79 -2.38
C TRP A 200 -9.52 -10.95 -3.57
N SER A 201 -9.90 -9.68 -3.52
CA SER A 201 -9.71 -8.72 -4.58
C SER A 201 -8.71 -7.64 -4.18
N LEU A 202 -8.08 -7.04 -5.18
CA LEU A 202 -7.39 -5.77 -5.00
C LEU A 202 -8.38 -4.73 -4.47
N SER A 203 -7.96 -3.97 -3.46
CA SER A 203 -8.74 -2.87 -2.92
C SER A 203 -7.89 -1.63 -2.70
N TYR A 204 -8.56 -0.49 -2.73
CA TYR A 204 -7.99 0.79 -2.33
C TYR A 204 -8.75 1.32 -1.13
N ARG A 205 -8.06 1.58 -0.02
CA ARG A 205 -8.64 2.20 1.17
C ARG A 205 -8.17 3.64 1.29
N LEU A 206 -9.12 4.57 1.28
CA LEU A 206 -8.87 6.01 1.24
C LEU A 206 -9.23 6.58 2.60
N TYR A 207 -8.28 7.17 3.32
CA TYR A 207 -8.45 7.68 4.67
C TYR A 207 -8.43 9.20 4.69
N THR A 208 -9.22 9.76 5.61
CA THR A 208 -9.25 11.19 5.90
C THR A 208 -9.27 11.43 7.41
N ALA A 209 -8.83 12.62 7.83
CA ALA A 209 -8.97 13.07 9.21
C ALA A 209 -10.39 13.59 9.52
N GLU A 210 -11.17 13.95 8.50
CA GLU A 210 -12.51 14.50 8.64
C GLU A 210 -13.59 13.41 8.48
N VAL A 211 -14.78 13.68 9.00
CA VAL A 211 -15.90 12.74 8.83
C VAL A 211 -16.35 12.76 7.37
N LEU A 212 -16.39 11.58 6.75
CA LEU A 212 -16.82 11.47 5.36
C LEU A 212 -18.33 11.73 5.22
N PRO A 213 -18.77 12.43 4.16
CA PRO A 213 -20.17 12.53 3.78
C PRO A 213 -20.70 11.21 3.21
N SER A 214 -22.03 11.05 3.17
CA SER A 214 -22.68 9.84 2.63
C SER A 214 -22.49 9.66 1.12
N ARG A 215 -22.20 10.76 0.43
CA ARG A 215 -21.80 10.80 -0.98
C ARG A 215 -20.49 11.55 -1.11
N LEU A 216 -19.53 10.96 -1.80
CA LEU A 216 -18.28 11.60 -2.13
C LEU A 216 -18.32 12.15 -3.55
N SER A 217 -17.69 13.31 -3.70
CA SER A 217 -17.33 13.98 -4.92
C SER A 217 -15.81 13.87 -5.12
N LEU A 218 -15.34 14.07 -6.34
CA LEU A 218 -13.90 14.05 -6.61
C LEU A 218 -13.12 15.23 -6.00
N ASN A 219 -13.81 16.20 -5.40
CA ASN A 219 -13.21 17.32 -4.68
C ASN A 219 -12.99 17.01 -3.19
N ASP A 220 -13.64 15.99 -2.64
CA ASP A 220 -13.40 15.55 -1.27
C ASP A 220 -11.95 15.11 -1.11
N THR A 221 -11.38 15.36 0.07
CA THR A 221 -9.94 15.22 0.30
C THR A 221 -9.60 13.98 1.13
N MET A 222 -8.45 13.39 0.81
CA MET A 222 -7.89 12.23 1.49
C MET A 222 -6.45 12.52 1.91
N ASN A 223 -6.06 12.03 3.07
CA ASN A 223 -4.70 12.19 3.60
C ASN A 223 -3.81 10.99 3.30
N ARG A 224 -4.43 9.83 3.06
CA ARG A 224 -3.73 8.56 2.90
C ARG A 224 -4.53 7.60 2.04
N LEU A 225 -3.79 6.80 1.28
CA LEU A 225 -4.30 5.67 0.49
C LEU A 225 -3.58 4.40 0.96
N GLU A 226 -4.30 3.30 1.09
CA GLU A 226 -3.72 1.95 1.19
C GLU A 226 -4.11 1.15 -0.05
N ILE A 227 -3.14 0.48 -0.67
CA ILE A 227 -3.35 -0.58 -1.65
C ILE A 227 -3.29 -1.89 -0.87
N ALA A 228 -4.40 -2.63 -0.85
CA ALA A 228 -4.58 -3.78 0.01
C ALA A 228 -5.37 -4.89 -0.70
N VAL A 229 -5.65 -5.94 0.06
CA VAL A 229 -6.51 -7.04 -0.37
C VAL A 229 -7.73 -7.08 0.54
N ASP A 230 -8.92 -7.11 -0.05
CA ASP A 230 -10.20 -7.19 0.67
C ASP A 230 -11.13 -8.22 0.01
N SER A 231 -12.15 -8.65 0.75
CA SER A 231 -13.24 -9.44 0.23
C SER A 231 -14.55 -8.68 0.34
N MET A 232 -15.27 -8.57 -0.77
CA MET A 232 -16.63 -8.02 -0.78
C MET A 232 -17.56 -8.79 0.14
N GLN A 233 -17.44 -10.12 0.13
CA GLN A 233 -18.31 -11.01 0.86
C GLN A 233 -18.04 -10.89 2.36
N LEU A 234 -16.77 -10.79 2.77
CA LEU A 234 -16.39 -10.50 4.15
C LEU A 234 -16.96 -9.15 4.63
N ILE A 235 -16.79 -8.08 3.84
CA ILE A 235 -17.32 -6.75 4.18
C ILE A 235 -18.84 -6.83 4.35
N LYS A 236 -19.52 -7.47 3.39
CA LYS A 236 -20.97 -7.67 3.44
C LYS A 236 -21.37 -8.50 4.63
N ASP A 237 -20.69 -9.57 5.00
CA ASP A 237 -21.20 -10.51 6.00
C ASP A 237 -20.85 -10.08 7.42
N HIS A 238 -19.66 -9.49 7.63
CA HIS A 238 -19.11 -9.24 8.97
C HIS A 238 -18.97 -7.75 9.30
N HIS A 239 -18.96 -6.86 8.31
CA HIS A 239 -18.69 -5.44 8.53
C HIS A 239 -19.90 -4.51 8.26
N LYS A 240 -21.12 -5.05 8.14
CA LYS A 240 -22.36 -4.27 7.89
C LYS A 240 -22.58 -3.11 8.86
N LEU A 241 -22.14 -3.25 10.12
CA LEU A 241 -22.37 -2.25 11.16
C LEU A 241 -21.36 -1.10 11.11
N THR A 242 -20.23 -1.28 10.43
CA THR A 242 -19.14 -0.29 10.36
C THR A 242 -18.94 0.28 8.96
N HIS A 243 -19.53 -0.36 7.96
CA HIS A 243 -19.41 -0.01 6.55
C HIS A 243 -20.78 0.07 5.88
N GLU A 244 -21.03 1.21 5.22
CA GLU A 244 -22.22 1.46 4.43
C GLU A 244 -21.87 1.40 2.94
N ALA A 245 -22.66 0.68 2.15
CA ALA A 245 -22.51 0.71 0.70
C ALA A 245 -22.78 2.13 0.16
N MET A 246 -21.94 2.59 -0.75
CA MET A 246 -22.07 3.91 -1.36
C MET A 246 -21.88 3.84 -2.88
N THR A 247 -22.25 4.92 -3.59
CA THR A 247 -21.94 5.06 -5.01
C THR A 247 -20.44 5.26 -5.19
N ASN A 248 -19.82 4.54 -6.13
CA ASN A 248 -18.41 4.70 -6.47
C ASN A 248 -18.13 6.16 -6.88
N PRO A 249 -17.27 6.91 -6.15
CA PRO A 249 -17.01 8.33 -6.44
C PRO A 249 -16.35 8.59 -7.80
N TYR A 250 -15.72 7.58 -8.40
CA TYR A 250 -15.09 7.68 -9.73
C TYR A 250 -16.03 7.32 -10.88
N SER A 251 -17.27 6.90 -10.59
CA SER A 251 -18.24 6.48 -11.59
C SER A 251 -18.94 7.66 -12.27
N ALA A 252 -19.44 7.44 -13.49
CA ALA A 252 -20.24 8.43 -14.20
C ALA A 252 -21.53 8.76 -13.45
N ARG A 253 -22.13 7.75 -12.80
CA ARG A 253 -23.30 7.94 -11.93
C ARG A 253 -23.02 8.92 -10.81
N ALA A 254 -21.89 8.81 -10.12
CA ALA A 254 -21.54 9.75 -9.04
C ALA A 254 -21.41 11.19 -9.55
N ALA A 255 -20.79 11.39 -10.72
CA ALA A 255 -20.65 12.72 -11.32
C ALA A 255 -21.99 13.40 -11.67
N SER A 256 -23.04 12.60 -11.92
CA SER A 256 -24.39 13.10 -12.23
C SER A 256 -25.23 13.45 -11.00
N LEU A 257 -24.81 13.04 -9.80
CA LEU A 257 -25.56 13.29 -8.58
C LEU A 257 -25.42 14.76 -8.15
N PRO A 258 -26.47 15.33 -7.54
CA PRO A 258 -26.36 16.66 -6.94
C PRO A 258 -25.34 16.65 -5.79
N PRO A 259 -24.76 17.81 -5.43
CA PRO A 259 -23.85 17.94 -4.29
C PRO A 259 -24.39 17.26 -3.04
N SER A 260 -23.51 16.74 -2.19
CA SER A 260 -23.94 16.22 -0.89
C SER A 260 -24.61 17.35 -0.10
N PRO A 261 -25.78 17.12 0.54
CA PRO A 261 -26.39 18.12 1.39
C PRO A 261 -25.41 18.52 2.49
N GLU A 262 -25.37 19.82 2.82
CA GLU A 262 -24.52 20.32 3.89
C GLU A 262 -24.84 19.59 5.21
N PRO A 263 -23.82 19.22 6.00
CA PRO A 263 -24.06 18.61 7.29
C PRO A 263 -24.92 19.56 8.15
N PRO A 264 -25.93 19.05 8.86
CA PRO A 264 -26.76 19.89 9.70
C PRO A 264 -25.87 20.58 10.73
N GLN A 265 -25.85 21.92 10.70
CA GLN A 265 -25.12 22.71 11.69
C GLN A 265 -25.69 22.40 13.07
N LYS A 266 -24.94 21.67 13.89
CA LYS A 266 -25.32 21.44 15.29
C LYS A 266 -25.31 22.80 15.98
N MET A 267 -26.47 23.28 16.41
CA MET A 267 -26.54 24.46 17.29
C MET A 267 -25.77 24.14 18.57
N ILE A 268 -24.65 24.80 18.78
CA ILE A 268 -23.91 24.72 20.04
C ILE A 268 -24.82 25.33 21.13
N PRO A 269 -25.20 24.57 22.18
CA PRO A 269 -26.00 25.13 23.26
C PRO A 269 -25.23 26.30 23.90
N LYS A 270 -25.86 27.47 23.99
CA LYS A 270 -25.27 28.58 24.75
C LYS A 270 -25.32 28.23 26.25
N PRO A 271 -24.22 28.36 27.01
CA PRO A 271 -24.25 28.16 28.44
C PRO A 271 -25.24 29.17 29.08
N ARG A 272 -26.16 28.67 29.91
CA ARG A 272 -26.97 29.51 30.80
C ARG A 272 -26.18 29.70 32.09
N TYR A 273 -25.72 30.93 32.35
CA TYR A 273 -25.20 31.29 33.66
C TYR A 273 -26.39 31.55 34.60
N ALA A 274 -26.31 31.07 35.84
CA ALA A 274 -27.30 31.37 36.87
C ALA A 274 -27.24 32.86 37.25
N PRO A 275 -28.38 33.49 37.62
CA PRO A 275 -28.43 34.89 38.03
C PRO A 275 -27.71 35.15 39.36
#